data_AF-A0A3N9V787-F1
#
_entry.id   AF-A0A3N9V787-F1
#
_cell.length_a   1.000
_cell.length_b   1.000
_cell.length_c   1.000
_cell.angle_alpha   90.00
_cell.angle_beta   90.00
_cell.angle_gamma   90.00
#
_symmetry.space_group_name_H-M   'P 1'
#
loop_
_entity.id
_entity.type
_entity.pdbx_description
1 polymer ?
#
loop_
_entity_poly.entity_id
_entity_poly.type
_entity_poly.pdbx_seq_one_letter_code
_entity_poly.pdbx_strand_id
1 'polypeptide(L)'
;MRNSILITILAAFAVVVLGLAANASAVCSTCTQEGDWSQTANNFIAGKTTSEDPLAFGPKVVRQTSSQFNNEDAGKLKASDDSSATSSQSASSAAKASIDLINITSTSSPVNSGSAVKISAIFRENNADGTSVPANESMITAVATIKDANGKEVGKVSLRQTDEHEYSGVWTAKVAAGEYKVSIAAASMQAAGNFENALDIEVVEATGTDTGNAQSDNPAVKDLG
;
A
#
# COMPACT_ATOMS: atom_id res chain seq x y z
N MET A 1 -21.83 61.77 -7.31
CA MET A 1 -21.32 61.43 -5.97
C MET A 1 -21.27 59.92 -5.67
N ARG A 2 -22.10 59.05 -6.28
CA ARG A 2 -22.02 57.58 -6.07
C ARG A 2 -20.77 56.90 -6.68
N ASN A 3 -20.20 57.44 -7.75
CA ASN A 3 -19.03 56.83 -8.40
C ASN A 3 -17.70 57.16 -7.71
N SER A 4 -17.66 58.19 -6.85
CA SER A 4 -16.47 58.57 -6.09
C SER A 4 -16.28 57.68 -4.85
N ILE A 5 -17.38 57.22 -4.26
CA ILE A 5 -17.39 56.33 -3.09
C ILE A 5 -16.93 54.91 -3.47
N LEU A 6 -17.24 54.45 -4.68
CA LEU A 6 -16.81 53.12 -5.14
C LEU A 6 -15.30 53.06 -5.41
N ILE A 7 -14.68 54.17 -5.85
CA ILE A 7 -13.24 54.23 -6.12
C ILE A 7 -12.45 54.29 -4.81
N THR A 8 -12.94 54.96 -3.77
CA THR A 8 -12.29 55.00 -2.46
C THR A 8 -12.41 53.68 -1.68
N ILE A 9 -13.52 52.95 -1.82
CA ILE A 9 -13.68 51.62 -1.20
C ILE A 9 -12.78 50.58 -1.90
N LEU A 10 -12.63 50.64 -3.23
CA LEU A 10 -11.74 49.74 -3.96
C LEU A 10 -10.26 50.00 -3.64
N ALA A 11 -9.86 51.27 -3.47
CA ALA A 11 -8.51 51.63 -3.07
C ALA A 11 -8.19 51.22 -1.62
N ALA A 12 -9.17 51.26 -0.71
CA ALA A 12 -8.99 50.79 0.67
C ALA A 12 -8.85 49.26 0.76
N PHE A 13 -9.50 48.50 -0.13
CA PHE A 13 -9.40 47.04 -0.16
C PHE A 13 -8.07 46.54 -0.76
N ALA A 14 -7.47 47.28 -1.70
CA ALA A 14 -6.19 46.92 -2.31
C ALA A 14 -4.98 47.08 -1.35
N VAL A 15 -5.08 47.94 -0.34
CA VAL A 15 -3.99 48.15 0.64
C VAL A 15 -3.93 47.05 1.72
N VAL A 16 -5.03 46.31 1.95
CA VAL A 16 -5.08 45.23 2.95
C VAL A 16 -4.49 43.91 2.43
N VAL A 17 -4.39 43.72 1.11
CA VAL A 17 -3.96 42.44 0.51
C VAL A 17 -2.43 42.32 0.33
N LEU A 18 -1.67 43.40 0.51
CA LEU A 18 -0.20 43.39 0.37
C LEU A 18 0.57 43.16 1.68
N GLY A 19 -0.11 42.81 2.79
CA GLY A 19 0.49 42.68 4.12
C GLY A 19 0.59 41.27 4.72
N LEU A 20 0.34 40.20 3.96
CA LEU A 20 0.31 38.82 4.50
C LEU A 20 1.46 37.91 4.05
N ALA A 21 2.51 38.46 3.46
CA ALA A 21 3.73 37.70 3.21
C ALA A 21 4.82 38.02 4.26
N ALA A 22 5.11 37.00 5.06
CA ALA A 22 6.34 36.78 5.82
C ALA A 22 6.58 37.54 7.14
N ASN A 23 6.05 36.97 8.23
CA ASN A 23 6.80 36.86 9.49
C ASN A 23 6.26 35.71 10.35
N ALA A 24 6.32 34.49 9.80
CA ALA A 24 6.52 33.30 10.61
C ALA A 24 8.02 32.97 10.56
N SER A 25 8.85 33.78 11.21
CA SER A 25 10.15 33.28 11.66
C SER A 25 9.85 32.35 12.83
N ALA A 26 9.67 31.06 12.55
CA ALA A 26 10.04 30.08 13.54
C ALA A 26 11.56 30.23 13.71
N VAL A 27 11.98 31.06 14.66
CA VAL A 27 13.37 31.12 15.08
C VAL A 27 13.62 29.81 15.80
N CYS A 28 13.92 28.76 15.02
CA CYS A 28 14.47 27.54 15.55
C CYS A 28 15.79 27.96 16.20
N SER A 29 15.89 27.81 17.51
CA SER A 29 17.10 28.14 18.28
C SER A 29 18.35 27.35 17.83
N THR A 30 18.17 26.39 16.91
CA THR A 30 19.22 25.61 16.27
C THR A 30 19.68 26.15 14.91
N CYS A 31 18.93 27.07 14.28
CA CYS A 31 19.28 27.64 12.96
C CYS A 31 20.29 28.79 13.03
N THR A 32 20.64 29.26 14.23
CA THR A 32 21.60 30.39 14.39
C THR A 32 23.05 29.97 14.24
N GLN A 33 23.32 28.70 13.97
CA GLN A 33 24.66 28.17 13.74
C GLN A 33 24.71 27.37 12.44
N GLU A 34 24.24 27.98 11.35
CA GLU A 34 24.61 27.51 10.01
C GLU A 34 26.07 27.91 9.76
N GLY A 35 26.96 26.91 9.79
CA GLY A 35 28.36 27.11 9.42
C GLY A 35 28.45 27.67 8.00
N ASP A 36 29.45 28.51 7.74
CA ASP A 36 29.66 29.14 6.44
C ASP A 36 29.93 28.08 5.34
N TRP A 37 28.87 27.67 4.63
CA TRP A 37 28.93 26.69 3.55
C TRP A 37 29.55 27.24 2.26
N SER A 38 29.88 28.53 2.21
CA SER A 38 30.45 29.17 1.02
C SER A 38 31.78 28.53 0.62
N GLN A 39 32.57 28.07 1.60
CA GLN A 39 33.81 27.35 1.33
C GLN A 39 33.55 25.93 0.79
N THR A 40 32.58 25.21 1.34
CA THR A 40 32.22 23.86 0.88
C THR A 40 31.62 23.90 -0.52
N ALA A 41 30.76 24.87 -0.81
CA ALA A 41 30.18 25.08 -2.14
C ALA A 41 31.25 25.44 -3.19
N ASN A 42 32.20 26.30 -2.84
CA ASN A 42 33.33 26.64 -3.73
C ASN A 42 34.27 25.44 -3.96
N ASN A 43 34.51 24.61 -2.95
CA ASN A 43 35.32 23.40 -3.10
C ASN A 43 34.63 22.35 -3.99
N PHE A 44 33.30 22.23 -3.92
CA PHE A 44 32.52 21.37 -4.80
C PHE A 44 32.58 21.82 -6.27
N ILE A 45 32.33 23.11 -6.55
CA ILE A 45 32.43 23.64 -7.92
C ILE A 45 33.86 23.56 -8.46
N ALA A 46 34.86 23.72 -7.60
CA ALA A 46 36.27 23.57 -7.97
C ALA A 46 36.74 22.10 -8.09
N GLY A 47 35.84 21.12 -7.86
CA GLY A 47 36.17 19.69 -7.96
C GLY A 47 37.19 19.20 -6.93
N LYS A 48 37.38 19.93 -5.83
CA LYS A 48 38.29 19.54 -4.76
C LYS A 48 37.54 18.62 -3.79
N THR A 49 37.91 17.33 -3.77
CA THR A 49 37.40 16.38 -2.79
C THR A 49 37.97 16.71 -1.42
N THR A 50 37.11 17.00 -0.45
CA THR A 50 37.50 17.23 0.94
C THR A 50 38.12 15.95 1.53
N SER A 51 39.35 16.06 2.02
CA SER A 51 40.10 15.21 2.98
C SER A 51 39.66 13.75 3.19
N GLU A 52 40.58 12.81 2.93
CA GLU A 52 40.45 11.35 3.08
C GLU A 52 40.41 10.85 4.54
N ASP A 53 39.57 11.41 5.39
CA ASP A 53 39.27 10.80 6.70
C ASP A 53 37.80 10.36 6.72
N PRO A 54 37.52 9.03 6.78
CA PRO A 54 36.16 8.54 6.77
C PRO A 54 35.47 8.91 8.09
N LEU A 55 34.59 9.91 8.05
CA LEU A 55 33.62 10.17 9.11
C LEU A 55 32.63 9.01 9.15
N ALA A 56 32.89 8.07 10.06
CA ALA A 56 32.04 6.90 10.30
C ALA A 56 30.68 7.34 10.89
N PHE A 57 29.63 7.35 10.07
CA PHE A 57 28.26 7.62 10.49
C PHE A 57 27.44 6.32 10.49
N GLY A 58 26.93 5.92 11.67
CA GLY A 58 25.98 4.81 11.81
C GLY A 58 26.04 4.10 13.18
N PRO A 59 24.98 3.37 13.57
CA PRO A 59 24.89 2.67 14.86
C PRO A 59 25.95 1.55 15.05
N LYS A 60 26.77 1.29 14.03
CA LYS A 60 27.86 0.30 14.08
C LYS A 60 29.09 0.79 14.87
N VAL A 61 29.27 2.10 15.06
CA VAL A 61 30.43 2.64 15.82
C VAL A 61 30.28 2.41 17.33
N VAL A 62 29.04 2.37 17.84
CA VAL A 62 28.74 2.13 19.28
C VAL A 62 28.94 0.66 19.68
N ARG A 63 29.01 -0.27 18.72
CA ARG A 63 29.23 -1.71 19.01
C ARG A 63 30.68 -2.09 19.25
N GLN A 64 31.65 -1.19 19.03
CA GLN A 64 33.06 -1.52 19.24
C GLN A 64 33.58 -1.27 20.67
N THR A 65 32.84 -0.56 21.52
CA THR A 65 33.36 -0.13 22.84
C THR A 65 32.69 -0.78 24.06
N SER A 66 31.79 -1.75 23.88
CA SER A 66 31.21 -2.50 25.01
C SER A 66 30.82 -3.94 24.63
N SER A 67 31.83 -4.80 24.42
CA SER A 67 31.62 -6.25 24.45
C SER A 67 31.42 -6.69 25.91
N GLN A 68 30.16 -6.85 26.31
CA GLN A 68 29.76 -7.39 27.63
C GLN A 68 29.11 -8.78 27.48
N PHE A 69 29.29 -9.44 26.33
CA PHE A 69 28.66 -10.72 25.98
C PHE A 69 29.64 -11.87 25.73
N ASN A 70 30.83 -11.84 26.34
CA ASN A 70 31.65 -13.05 26.44
C ASN A 70 31.23 -13.85 27.68
N ASN A 71 30.22 -14.70 27.55
CA ASN A 71 30.08 -15.87 28.40
C ASN A 71 30.87 -17.01 27.75
N GLU A 72 32.07 -17.25 28.25
CA GLU A 72 32.82 -18.46 27.99
C GLU A 72 32.26 -19.56 28.89
N ASP A 73 31.48 -20.49 28.33
CA ASP A 73 31.48 -21.87 28.84
C ASP A 73 31.22 -22.83 27.68
N ALA A 74 32.31 -23.44 27.22
CA ALA A 74 32.31 -24.51 26.25
C ALA A 74 32.17 -25.84 27.00
N GLY A 75 31.03 -26.52 26.85
CA GLY A 75 30.81 -27.74 27.62
C GLY A 75 29.65 -28.63 27.19
N LYS A 76 29.64 -29.07 25.92
CA LYS A 76 29.25 -30.42 25.48
C LYS A 76 27.90 -30.98 25.96
N LEU A 77 26.97 -31.26 25.04
CA LEU A 77 26.30 -32.57 24.89
C LEU A 77 25.42 -32.63 23.61
N LYS A 78 25.80 -33.59 22.76
CA LYS A 78 25.12 -34.31 21.67
C LYS A 78 23.65 -34.02 21.31
N ALA A 79 23.48 -34.00 19.98
CA ALA A 79 22.33 -34.33 19.14
C ALA A 79 21.19 -35.17 19.75
N SER A 80 19.96 -34.73 19.46
CA SER A 80 18.83 -35.57 19.02
C SER A 80 17.77 -34.70 18.32
N ASP A 81 17.08 -35.36 17.40
CA ASP A 81 16.01 -34.94 16.50
C ASP A 81 14.76 -34.31 17.15
N ASP A 82 14.04 -33.59 16.28
CA ASP A 82 12.59 -33.35 16.23
C ASP A 82 11.89 -32.44 17.27
N SER A 83 10.83 -31.82 16.77
CA SER A 83 9.74 -31.09 17.44
C SER A 83 9.84 -29.58 17.55
N SER A 84 9.11 -28.95 16.62
CA SER A 84 8.21 -27.80 16.83
C SER A 84 8.75 -26.63 17.66
N ALA A 85 9.32 -25.64 16.97
CA ALA A 85 9.44 -24.30 17.52
C ALA A 85 8.07 -23.61 17.50
N THR A 86 7.27 -23.88 18.53
CA THR A 86 6.28 -22.95 19.06
C THR A 86 7.00 -21.63 19.31
N SER A 87 6.69 -20.60 18.54
CA SER A 87 7.13 -19.23 18.80
C SER A 87 6.44 -18.73 20.06
N SER A 88 7.05 -19.00 21.20
CA SER A 88 6.83 -18.24 22.43
C SER A 88 7.32 -16.81 22.21
N GLN A 89 6.43 -15.91 21.80
CA GLN A 89 6.61 -14.48 21.98
C GLN A 89 5.58 -13.96 22.98
N SER A 90 5.83 -14.30 24.25
CA SER A 90 5.50 -13.39 25.35
C SER A 90 6.65 -12.39 25.46
N ALA A 91 6.60 -11.37 24.62
CA ALA A 91 7.12 -10.05 24.97
C ALA A 91 5.88 -9.23 25.32
N SER A 92 5.89 -8.47 26.41
CA SER A 92 4.77 -7.60 26.79
C SER A 92 4.34 -6.77 25.58
N SER A 93 3.21 -7.13 24.97
CA SER A 93 2.72 -6.46 23.78
C SER A 93 2.27 -5.07 24.23
N ALA A 94 3.09 -4.06 23.99
CA ALA A 94 2.56 -2.72 23.84
C ALA A 94 1.47 -2.86 22.77
N ALA A 95 0.23 -2.65 23.19
CA ALA A 95 -0.90 -2.92 22.34
C ALA A 95 -0.77 -2.02 21.10
N LYS A 96 -0.81 -2.61 19.91
CA LYS A 96 -0.56 -1.94 18.65
C LYS A 96 -1.84 -2.00 17.83
N ALA A 97 -2.13 -0.91 17.12
CA ALA A 97 -3.24 -0.89 16.18
C ALA A 97 -3.12 -2.05 15.17
N SER A 98 -4.27 -2.64 14.83
CA SER A 98 -4.39 -3.79 13.91
C SER A 98 -5.42 -3.52 12.82
N ILE A 99 -5.32 -4.27 11.72
CA ILE A 99 -6.37 -4.37 10.71
C ILE A 99 -6.80 -5.83 10.68
N ASP A 100 -8.10 -6.06 10.81
CA ASP A 100 -8.73 -7.37 10.71
C ASP A 100 -9.51 -7.46 9.40
N LEU A 101 -9.39 -8.60 8.71
CA LEU A 101 -10.25 -8.94 7.58
C LEU A 101 -11.50 -9.64 8.14
N ILE A 102 -12.63 -8.95 8.09
CA ILE A 102 -13.91 -9.46 8.63
C ILE A 102 -14.58 -10.40 7.62
N ASN A 103 -14.55 -10.04 6.35
CA ASN A 103 -15.17 -10.83 5.29
C ASN A 103 -14.48 -10.59 3.94
N ILE A 104 -14.51 -11.59 3.06
CA ILE A 104 -14.07 -11.48 1.68
C ILE A 104 -14.95 -12.36 0.78
N THR A 105 -15.37 -11.81 -0.36
CA THR A 105 -16.26 -12.49 -1.31
C THR A 105 -15.91 -12.14 -2.76
N SER A 106 -16.38 -12.98 -3.68
CA SER A 106 -16.37 -12.71 -5.12
C SER A 106 -17.78 -12.79 -5.71
N THR A 107 -18.07 -12.00 -6.75
CA THR A 107 -19.39 -12.01 -7.40
C THR A 107 -19.73 -13.28 -8.17
N SER A 108 -18.71 -14.06 -8.59
CA SER A 108 -18.92 -15.32 -9.30
C SER A 108 -17.71 -16.23 -9.10
N SER A 109 -17.98 -17.46 -8.69
CA SER A 109 -17.04 -18.58 -8.66
C SER A 109 -17.89 -19.85 -8.82
N PRO A 110 -17.69 -20.66 -9.88
CA PRO A 110 -16.69 -20.53 -10.93
C PRO A 110 -16.88 -19.32 -11.86
N VAL A 111 -15.82 -18.88 -12.54
CA VAL A 111 -15.82 -17.82 -13.56
C VAL A 111 -15.21 -18.30 -14.88
N ASN A 112 -15.82 -17.91 -16.01
CA ASN A 112 -15.25 -18.21 -17.33
C ASN A 112 -13.95 -17.42 -17.56
N SER A 113 -12.93 -18.06 -18.16
CA SER A 113 -11.71 -17.40 -18.59
C SER A 113 -12.02 -16.17 -19.46
N GLY A 114 -11.31 -15.08 -19.20
CA GLY A 114 -11.52 -13.77 -19.82
C GLY A 114 -12.64 -12.91 -19.20
N SER A 115 -13.45 -13.46 -18.29
CA SER A 115 -14.55 -12.73 -17.64
C SER A 115 -14.09 -11.91 -16.43
N ALA A 116 -14.90 -10.92 -16.06
CA ALA A 116 -14.64 -10.06 -14.92
C ALA A 116 -15.24 -10.64 -13.62
N VAL A 117 -14.46 -10.62 -12.55
CA VAL A 117 -14.86 -10.96 -11.18
C VAL A 117 -14.67 -9.74 -10.30
N LYS A 118 -15.70 -9.33 -9.56
CA LYS A 118 -15.55 -8.34 -8.49
C LYS A 118 -15.14 -9.08 -7.22
N ILE A 119 -14.06 -8.62 -6.59
CA ILE A 119 -13.59 -9.04 -5.28
C ILE A 119 -14.00 -7.94 -4.30
N SER A 120 -14.74 -8.30 -3.25
CA SER A 120 -15.15 -7.42 -2.15
C SER A 120 -14.52 -7.90 -0.84
N ALA A 121 -13.99 -6.99 -0.04
CA ALA A 121 -13.43 -7.26 1.28
C ALA A 121 -13.94 -6.23 2.29
N ILE A 122 -14.24 -6.68 3.51
CA ILE A 122 -14.66 -5.84 4.63
C ILE A 122 -13.56 -5.85 5.68
N PHE A 123 -13.06 -4.67 6.05
CA PHE A 123 -11.99 -4.53 7.04
C PHE A 123 -12.46 -3.81 8.29
N ARG A 124 -11.84 -4.14 9.42
CA ARG A 124 -11.95 -3.37 10.66
C ARG A 124 -10.56 -2.96 11.10
N GLU A 125 -10.35 -1.68 11.31
CA GLU A 125 -9.15 -1.19 11.98
C GLU A 125 -9.45 -1.06 13.47
N ASN A 126 -8.52 -1.51 14.31
CA ASN A 126 -8.61 -1.36 15.75
C ASN A 126 -7.42 -0.55 16.25
N ASN A 127 -7.69 0.33 17.21
CA ASN A 127 -6.69 1.06 17.96
C ASN A 127 -5.85 0.12 18.83
N ALA A 128 -4.76 0.65 19.35
CA ALA A 128 -3.93 -0.03 20.35
C ALA A 128 -4.74 -0.54 21.55
N ASP A 129 -5.73 0.22 22.03
CA ASP A 129 -6.57 -0.19 23.16
C ASP A 129 -7.65 -1.24 22.81
N GLY A 130 -7.68 -1.72 21.56
CA GLY A 130 -8.65 -2.70 21.07
C GLY A 130 -10.00 -2.11 20.68
N THR A 131 -10.19 -0.79 20.78
CA THR A 131 -11.39 -0.12 20.26
C THR A 131 -11.35 -0.05 18.75
N SER A 132 -12.49 -0.19 18.08
CA SER A 132 -12.56 -0.11 16.62
C SER A 132 -12.52 1.34 16.15
N VAL A 133 -11.73 1.61 15.11
CA VAL A 133 -11.67 2.90 14.44
C VAL A 133 -12.91 3.05 13.55
N PRO A 134 -13.65 4.17 13.65
CA PRO A 134 -14.79 4.45 12.78
C PRO A 134 -14.42 4.44 11.30
N ALA A 135 -15.33 4.00 10.43
CA ALA A 135 -15.08 3.91 8.99
C ALA A 135 -14.70 5.23 8.33
N ASN A 136 -15.24 6.36 8.82
CA ASN A 136 -14.97 7.69 8.30
C ASN A 136 -13.58 8.23 8.71
N GLU A 137 -12.93 7.57 9.67
CA GLU A 137 -11.59 7.89 10.15
C GLU A 137 -10.55 6.89 9.65
N SER A 138 -10.97 5.66 9.34
CA SER A 138 -10.11 4.60 8.83
C SER A 138 -9.80 4.80 7.35
N MET A 139 -8.57 5.23 7.05
CA MET A 139 -8.05 5.35 5.69
C MET A 139 -7.21 4.12 5.32
N ILE A 140 -7.89 3.02 4.97
CA ILE A 140 -7.22 1.77 4.54
C ILE A 140 -6.97 1.80 3.04
N THR A 141 -5.76 1.40 2.66
CA THR A 141 -5.40 1.00 1.31
C THR A 141 -5.33 -0.52 1.26
N ALA A 142 -5.92 -1.15 0.24
CA ALA A 142 -5.92 -2.60 0.13
C ALA A 142 -5.63 -3.06 -1.30
N VAL A 143 -4.90 -4.18 -1.40
CA VAL A 143 -4.53 -4.81 -2.67
C VAL A 143 -4.80 -6.32 -2.56
N ALA A 144 -5.53 -6.85 -3.52
CA ALA A 144 -5.69 -8.27 -3.74
C ALA A 144 -4.61 -8.78 -4.70
N THR A 145 -3.91 -9.84 -4.32
CA THR A 145 -2.94 -10.55 -5.15
C THR A 145 -3.47 -11.93 -5.47
N ILE A 146 -3.62 -12.24 -6.76
CA ILE A 146 -4.15 -13.50 -7.25
C ILE A 146 -2.96 -14.41 -7.60
N LYS A 147 -2.96 -15.61 -7.04
CA LYS A 147 -1.91 -16.61 -7.22
C LYS A 147 -2.47 -17.89 -7.83
N ASP A 148 -1.70 -18.52 -8.70
CA ASP A 148 -2.00 -19.87 -9.20
C ASP A 148 -1.73 -20.94 -8.13
N ALA A 149 -2.01 -22.21 -8.45
CA ALA A 149 -1.78 -23.35 -7.56
C ALA A 149 -0.32 -23.53 -7.12
N ASN A 150 0.65 -22.97 -7.87
CA ASN A 150 2.08 -23.00 -7.52
C ASN A 150 2.49 -21.80 -6.66
N GLY A 151 1.55 -20.92 -6.29
CA GLY A 151 1.79 -19.69 -5.55
C GLY A 151 2.34 -18.54 -6.39
N LYS A 152 2.43 -18.70 -7.72
CA LYS A 152 2.91 -17.64 -8.62
C LYS A 152 1.83 -16.59 -8.79
N GLU A 153 2.22 -15.33 -8.66
CA GLU A 153 1.32 -14.20 -8.93
C GLU A 153 0.94 -14.14 -10.42
N VAL A 154 -0.38 -14.15 -10.66
CA VAL A 154 -0.98 -14.03 -12.00
C VAL A 154 -1.80 -12.74 -12.16
N GLY A 155 -2.04 -12.02 -11.07
CA GLY A 155 -2.74 -10.74 -11.10
C GLY A 155 -2.67 -9.98 -9.80
N LYS A 156 -2.88 -8.67 -9.89
CA LYS A 156 -3.06 -7.76 -8.76
C LYS A 156 -4.22 -6.82 -9.02
N VAL A 157 -4.99 -6.54 -7.98
CA VAL A 157 -6.14 -5.64 -8.02
C VAL A 157 -6.11 -4.71 -6.83
N SER A 158 -6.11 -3.40 -7.07
CA SER A 158 -6.32 -2.42 -6.02
C SER A 158 -7.79 -2.42 -5.61
N LEU A 159 -8.06 -2.57 -4.32
CA LEU A 159 -9.40 -2.49 -3.76
C LEU A 159 -9.65 -1.05 -3.33
N ARG A 160 -10.78 -0.48 -3.78
CA ARG A 160 -11.19 0.89 -3.45
C ARG A 160 -12.38 0.83 -2.53
N GLN A 161 -12.45 1.74 -1.57
CA GLN A 161 -13.59 1.84 -0.67
C GLN A 161 -14.85 2.11 -1.50
N THR A 162 -15.88 1.29 -1.31
CA THR A 162 -17.18 1.42 -1.97
C THR A 162 -18.32 1.67 -1.00
N ASP A 163 -18.16 1.28 0.26
CA ASP A 163 -19.13 1.55 1.33
C ASP A 163 -18.39 1.69 2.68
N GLU A 164 -19.14 1.80 3.78
CA GLU A 164 -18.64 1.74 5.14
C GLU A 164 -17.87 0.42 5.34
N HIS A 165 -16.56 0.53 5.56
CA HIS A 165 -15.64 -0.61 5.73
C HIS A 165 -15.52 -1.60 4.55
N GLU A 166 -16.32 -1.48 3.47
CA GLU A 166 -16.24 -2.34 2.28
C GLU A 166 -15.33 -1.73 1.21
N TYR A 167 -14.43 -2.56 0.71
CA TYR A 167 -13.49 -2.26 -0.35
C TYR A 167 -13.65 -3.27 -1.48
N SER A 168 -13.72 -2.80 -2.72
CA SER A 168 -13.84 -3.69 -3.87
C SER A 168 -12.99 -3.30 -5.06
N GLY A 169 -12.70 -4.30 -5.89
CA GLY A 169 -11.96 -4.16 -7.13
C GLY A 169 -12.35 -5.25 -8.11
N VAL A 170 -12.08 -5.03 -9.40
CA VAL A 170 -12.43 -5.97 -10.46
C VAL A 170 -11.17 -6.61 -11.01
N TRP A 171 -11.13 -7.95 -11.00
CA TRP A 171 -10.13 -8.76 -11.67
C TRP A 171 -10.71 -9.30 -12.98
N THR A 172 -9.95 -9.31 -14.08
CA THR A 172 -10.32 -10.02 -15.30
C THR A 172 -9.51 -11.31 -15.39
N ALA A 173 -10.18 -12.46 -15.38
CA ALA A 173 -9.57 -13.79 -15.32
C ALA A 173 -8.95 -14.21 -16.67
N LYS A 174 -7.98 -13.44 -17.18
CA LYS A 174 -7.24 -13.73 -18.43
C LYS A 174 -6.14 -14.77 -18.19
N VAL A 175 -6.53 -15.90 -17.63
CA VAL A 175 -5.67 -17.00 -17.21
C VAL A 175 -6.30 -18.33 -17.62
N ALA A 176 -5.51 -19.41 -17.61
CA ALA A 176 -6.02 -20.74 -17.92
C ALA A 176 -7.04 -21.21 -16.88
N ALA A 177 -7.87 -22.19 -17.22
CA ALA A 177 -8.76 -22.81 -16.25
C ALA A 177 -7.97 -23.44 -15.08
N GLY A 178 -8.52 -23.37 -13.88
CA GLY A 178 -7.91 -23.87 -12.66
C GLY A 178 -8.35 -23.12 -11.41
N GLU A 179 -7.84 -23.54 -10.26
CA GLU A 179 -8.07 -22.89 -8.96
C GLU A 179 -7.02 -21.81 -8.69
N TYR A 180 -7.48 -20.67 -8.21
CA TYR A 180 -6.65 -19.51 -7.88
C TYR A 180 -6.92 -19.03 -6.46
N LYS A 181 -5.85 -18.66 -5.76
CA LYS A 181 -5.92 -18.15 -4.39
C LYS A 181 -5.71 -16.64 -4.37
N VAL A 182 -6.55 -15.94 -3.64
CA VAL A 182 -6.48 -14.49 -3.45
C VAL A 182 -5.92 -14.20 -2.07
N SER A 183 -4.79 -13.50 -2.02
CA SER A 183 -4.23 -12.94 -0.78
C SER A 183 -4.50 -11.45 -0.74
N ILE A 184 -4.81 -10.91 0.44
CA ILE A 184 -5.07 -9.49 0.65
C ILE A 184 -3.95 -8.88 1.48
N ALA A 185 -3.41 -7.74 1.04
CA ALA A 185 -2.60 -6.87 1.87
C ALA A 185 -3.39 -5.57 2.10
N ALA A 186 -3.50 -5.14 3.36
CA ALA A 186 -4.18 -3.92 3.76
C ALA A 186 -3.28 -3.09 4.68
N ALA A 187 -3.31 -1.77 4.53
CA ALA A 187 -2.52 -0.85 5.33
C ALA A 187 -3.25 0.48 5.56
N SER A 188 -3.13 1.01 6.77
CA SER A 188 -3.51 2.36 7.19
C SER A 188 -2.27 3.11 7.68
N MET A 189 -2.45 4.33 8.19
CA MET A 189 -1.35 5.06 8.85
C MET A 189 -0.89 4.41 10.15
N GLN A 190 -1.74 3.61 10.80
CA GLN A 190 -1.50 3.07 12.15
C GLN A 190 -1.20 1.57 12.13
N ALA A 191 -1.72 0.85 11.13
CA ALA A 191 -1.72 -0.60 11.11
C ALA A 191 -1.53 -1.17 9.70
N ALA A 192 -1.14 -2.43 9.64
CA ALA A 192 -1.06 -3.22 8.42
C ALA A 192 -1.48 -4.66 8.71
N GLY A 193 -2.12 -5.30 7.74
CA GLY A 193 -2.57 -6.68 7.80
C GLY A 193 -2.29 -7.39 6.49
N ASN A 194 -1.80 -8.63 6.58
CA ASN A 194 -1.62 -9.52 5.43
C ASN A 194 -2.44 -10.77 5.67
N PHE A 195 -3.35 -11.07 4.76
CA PHE A 195 -4.30 -12.18 4.82
C PHE A 195 -4.03 -13.10 3.64
N GLU A 196 -3.23 -14.13 3.88
CA GLU A 196 -2.84 -15.08 2.85
C GLU A 196 -4.00 -16.03 2.51
N ASN A 197 -4.17 -16.31 1.22
CA ASN A 197 -5.14 -17.30 0.72
C ASN A 197 -6.55 -17.11 1.30
N ALA A 198 -7.00 -15.85 1.40
CA ALA A 198 -8.24 -15.47 2.05
C ALA A 198 -9.50 -15.85 1.24
N LEU A 199 -9.37 -16.03 -0.07
CA LEU A 199 -10.46 -16.41 -0.97
C LEU A 199 -9.94 -17.32 -2.08
N ASP A 200 -10.73 -18.33 -2.45
CA ASP A 200 -10.48 -19.21 -3.60
C ASP A 200 -11.43 -18.85 -4.75
N ILE A 201 -10.90 -18.78 -5.98
CA ILE A 201 -11.65 -18.52 -7.21
C ILE A 201 -11.36 -19.65 -8.20
N GLU A 202 -12.39 -20.33 -8.67
CA GLU A 202 -12.29 -21.31 -9.74
C GLU A 202 -12.48 -20.60 -11.09
N VAL A 203 -11.53 -20.77 -12.00
CA VAL A 203 -11.64 -20.33 -13.40
C VAL A 203 -11.92 -21.55 -14.26
N VAL A 204 -12.97 -21.47 -15.09
CA VAL A 204 -13.33 -22.50 -16.07
C VAL A 204 -13.06 -22.00 -17.48
N GLU A 205 -12.96 -22.92 -18.44
CA GLU A 205 -12.74 -22.56 -19.85
C GLU A 205 -13.82 -21.61 -20.36
N ALA A 206 -13.44 -20.71 -21.27
CA ALA A 206 -14.43 -19.83 -21.89
C ALA A 206 -15.40 -20.69 -22.71
N THR A 207 -16.69 -20.65 -22.36
CA THR A 207 -17.74 -21.28 -23.17
C THR A 207 -17.88 -20.49 -24.47
N GLY A 208 -17.11 -20.89 -25.49
CA GLY A 208 -17.24 -20.35 -26.83
C GLY A 208 -18.58 -20.78 -27.43
N THR A 209 -19.56 -19.90 -27.43
CA THR A 209 -20.66 -19.93 -28.40
C THR A 209 -20.74 -18.57 -29.07
N ASP A 210 -19.83 -18.34 -30.02
CA ASP A 210 -20.09 -17.46 -31.14
C ASP A 210 -19.48 -18.05 -32.42
N THR A 211 -19.84 -19.30 -32.72
CA THR A 211 -19.86 -19.82 -34.09
C THR A 211 -21.31 -19.84 -34.55
N GLY A 212 -21.81 -18.64 -34.85
CA GLY A 212 -23.18 -18.42 -35.32
C GLY A 212 -23.25 -17.53 -36.55
N ASN A 213 -22.20 -17.46 -37.38
CA ASN A 213 -22.36 -16.92 -38.73
C ASN A 213 -22.99 -18.00 -39.62
N ALA A 214 -24.26 -18.32 -39.35
CA ALA A 214 -25.11 -18.98 -40.33
C ALA A 214 -25.34 -17.95 -41.45
N GLN A 215 -24.51 -18.09 -42.48
CA GLN A 215 -24.75 -17.53 -43.80
C GLN A 215 -26.23 -17.66 -44.13
N SER A 216 -26.88 -16.50 -44.33
CA SER A 216 -28.23 -16.41 -44.88
C SER A 216 -28.18 -16.96 -46.30
N ASP A 217 -28.38 -18.27 -46.45
CA ASP A 217 -28.64 -18.90 -47.72
C ASP A 217 -30.01 -18.39 -48.20
N ASN A 218 -29.95 -17.36 -49.03
CA ASN A 218 -31.04 -16.86 -49.84
C ASN A 218 -31.53 -17.99 -50.76
N PRO A 219 -32.76 -18.52 -50.61
CA PRO A 219 -33.27 -19.45 -51.61
C PRO A 219 -33.63 -18.66 -52.86
N ALA A 220 -32.84 -18.89 -53.90
CA ALA A 220 -33.16 -18.50 -55.27
C ALA A 220 -34.62 -18.85 -55.59
N VAL A 221 -35.42 -17.82 -55.86
CA VAL A 221 -36.75 -17.97 -56.42
C VAL A 221 -36.59 -18.57 -57.81
N LYS A 222 -37.01 -19.84 -57.92
CA LYS A 222 -37.13 -20.57 -59.18
C LYS A 222 -38.23 -19.94 -60.03
N ASP A 223 -37.80 -19.58 -61.22
CA ASP A 223 -38.55 -19.43 -62.47
C ASP A 223 -39.78 -20.36 -62.58
N LEU A 224 -40.95 -19.79 -62.85
CA LEU A 224 -42.15 -20.49 -63.30
C LEU A 224 -43.00 -19.56 -64.18
N GLY A 225 -42.97 -19.81 -65.49
CA GLY A 225 -44.11 -19.59 -66.40
C GLY A 225 -44.17 -18.26 -67.13
#